data_AF-A0A1B7KR77-F1
#
_entry.id   AF-A0A1B7KR77-F1
#
_cell.length_a   1.000
_cell.length_b   1.000
_cell.length_c   1.000
_cell.angle_alpha   90.00
_cell.angle_beta   90.00
_cell.angle_gamma   90.00
#
_symmetry.space_group_name_H-M   'P 1'
#
loop_
_entity.id
_entity.type
_entity.pdbx_description
1 polymer ?
#
loop_
_entity_poly.entity_id
_entity_poly.type
_entity_poly.pdbx_seq_one_letter_code
_entity_poly.pdbx_strand_id
1 'polypeptide(L)'
;MKVKNITLRRQFLIRIVSALFIIALCSGAIQIYLMKEQIIRQTNQEAEVLARDVLRTVEQTELATQSIEHQIDLKLISYAKHIATLLQGRPAEQITQEELLKIRDDLGLAGITIFQEAKSKDDIVGVVATEKEEIGFSFKKFGYYEVGKMLLSGGKPFIPGATFSDKNVLVLPIAQSGSHKTEPAFFKYAYYHAPNTDYIINPYIEANEVYHYTEVVGPNKTINKLMKENDVLLEIAVLHPKVFANPSLEKQLYPPLKKIEAGSFRLQTGKDRDFLTKRDMKKVSYIDKIDGKKVYKMFLPLGDDRVIYLALDYGKMSAPLYRHSIILIVSGLVSLLILFLLTARFFHHIYENIRKIQRQIKLLEEGNLTAKSEVNDGSELENLSESTNRMVDKLNQLVTDIQEQAAHTQRLSVLLEAVASQSVEKMYELSTEATMKSREQLYEITEFFDEMIAALQPYKQDENIGNVIERVEVMRKMANEQTAATTEMTIALSDLLQSLHEQARELSEISNLLLDYMAKFKLS
;
A
#
# COMPACT_ATOMS: atom_id res chain seq x y z
N MET A 1 -14.51 -20.63 36.71
CA MET A 1 -14.92 -19.82 35.53
C MET A 1 -15.12 -20.77 34.35
N LYS A 2 -16.37 -21.07 33.95
CA LYS A 2 -16.64 -21.98 32.82
C LYS A 2 -16.13 -21.33 31.52
N VAL A 3 -15.13 -21.94 30.88
CA VAL A 3 -14.63 -21.53 29.57
C VAL A 3 -15.80 -21.62 28.59
N LYS A 4 -16.29 -20.47 28.12
CA LYS A 4 -17.36 -20.40 27.12
C LYS A 4 -16.81 -21.04 25.84
N ASN A 5 -17.29 -22.23 25.46
CA ASN A 5 -16.85 -22.90 24.23
C ASN A 5 -17.11 -22.00 23.03
N ILE A 6 -16.06 -21.36 22.52
CA ILE A 6 -16.11 -20.51 21.33
C ILE A 6 -16.22 -21.45 20.13
N THR A 7 -17.29 -21.35 19.35
CA THR A 7 -17.48 -22.12 18.10
C THR A 7 -16.28 -21.94 17.16
N LEU A 8 -15.90 -22.98 16.41
CA LEU A 8 -14.84 -22.93 15.39
C LEU A 8 -14.96 -21.72 14.46
N ARG A 9 -16.18 -21.39 14.00
CA ARG A 9 -16.49 -20.19 13.21
C ARG A 9 -15.96 -18.91 13.85
N ARG A 10 -16.29 -18.69 15.13
CA ARG A 10 -15.89 -17.49 15.87
C ARG A 10 -14.40 -17.46 16.14
N GLN A 11 -13.77 -18.60 16.45
CA GLN A 11 -12.30 -18.67 16.61
C GLN A 11 -11.58 -18.28 15.31
N PHE A 12 -12.06 -18.82 14.18
CA PHE A 12 -11.50 -18.54 12.86
C PHE A 12 -11.64 -17.07 12.47
N LEU A 13 -12.85 -16.50 12.60
CA LEU A 13 -13.09 -15.08 12.32
C LEU A 13 -12.22 -14.17 13.18
N ILE A 14 -12.07 -14.45 14.48
CA ILE A 14 -11.20 -13.67 15.37
C ILE A 14 -9.74 -13.73 14.88
N ARG A 15 -9.22 -14.93 14.57
CA ARG A 15 -7.84 -15.09 14.08
C ARG A 15 -7.58 -14.31 12.78
N ILE A 16 -8.51 -14.37 11.83
CA ILE A 16 -8.40 -13.62 10.58
C ILE A 16 -8.46 -12.11 10.83
N VAL A 17 -9.42 -11.63 11.61
CA VAL A 17 -9.50 -10.19 11.92
C VAL A 17 -8.24 -9.71 12.61
N SER A 18 -7.70 -10.47 13.57
CA SER A 18 -6.44 -10.14 14.22
C SER A 18 -5.27 -10.11 13.23
N ALA A 19 -5.17 -11.09 12.33
CA ALA A 19 -4.13 -11.11 11.30
C ALA A 19 -4.23 -9.92 10.34
N LEU A 20 -5.44 -9.62 9.83
CA LEU A 20 -5.69 -8.49 8.94
C LEU A 20 -5.42 -7.15 9.65
N PHE A 21 -5.75 -7.05 10.94
CA PHE A 21 -5.48 -5.86 11.73
C PHE A 21 -3.97 -5.63 11.93
N ILE A 22 -3.21 -6.69 12.22
CA ILE A 22 -1.74 -6.60 12.29
C ILE A 22 -1.16 -6.19 10.92
N ILE A 23 -1.63 -6.79 9.83
CA ILE A 23 -1.21 -6.41 8.46
C ILE A 23 -1.53 -4.94 8.19
N ALA A 24 -2.73 -4.47 8.53
CA ALA A 24 -3.13 -3.08 8.36
C ALA A 24 -2.25 -2.12 9.16
N LEU A 25 -1.91 -2.46 10.42
CA LEU A 25 -1.02 -1.66 11.25
C LEU A 25 0.40 -1.61 10.70
N CYS A 26 0.99 -2.76 10.37
CA CYS A 26 2.34 -2.83 9.82
C CYS A 26 2.43 -2.12 8.47
N SER A 27 1.50 -2.41 7.55
CA SER A 27 1.43 -1.78 6.24
C SER A 27 1.20 -0.28 6.35
N GLY A 28 0.27 0.16 7.20
CA GLY A 28 -0.02 1.57 7.42
C GLY A 28 1.18 2.33 7.99
N ALA A 29 1.89 1.75 8.98
CA ALA A 29 3.09 2.35 9.54
C ALA A 29 4.21 2.50 8.49
N ILE A 30 4.47 1.45 7.71
CA ILE A 30 5.45 1.46 6.61
C ILE A 30 5.06 2.51 5.57
N GLN A 31 3.79 2.56 5.17
CA GLN A 31 3.29 3.47 4.16
C GLN A 31 3.40 4.93 4.60
N ILE A 32 3.08 5.24 5.86
CA ILE A 32 3.25 6.59 6.44
C ILE A 32 4.73 6.99 6.46
N TYR A 33 5.63 6.06 6.83
CA TYR A 33 7.07 6.31 6.83
C TYR A 33 7.59 6.62 5.42
N LEU A 34 7.29 5.75 4.44
CA LEU A 34 7.69 5.92 3.05
C LEU A 34 7.10 7.21 2.45
N MET A 35 5.84 7.51 2.75
CA MET A 35 5.17 8.75 2.32
C MET A 35 5.92 9.99 2.81
N LYS A 36 6.26 10.04 4.10
CA LYS A 36 6.96 11.20 4.68
C LYS A 36 8.27 11.47 3.94
N GLU A 37 9.04 10.43 3.68
CA GLU A 37 10.31 10.53 2.97
C GLU A 37 10.12 10.91 1.51
N GLN A 38 9.14 10.30 0.83
CA GLN A 38 8.82 10.59 -0.56
C GLN A 38 8.33 12.02 -0.76
N ILE A 39 7.47 12.54 0.13
CA ILE A 39 6.98 13.92 0.07
C ILE A 39 8.16 14.89 0.19
N ILE A 40 9.06 14.68 1.15
CA ILE A 40 10.24 15.53 1.32
C ILE A 40 11.12 15.48 0.08
N ARG A 41 11.41 14.28 -0.44
CA ARG A 41 12.26 14.10 -1.62
C ARG A 41 11.66 14.73 -2.88
N GLN A 42 10.38 14.49 -3.16
CA GLN A 42 9.71 15.06 -4.34
C GLN A 42 9.55 16.58 -4.22
N THR A 43 9.20 17.09 -3.04
CA THR A 43 9.14 18.54 -2.81
C THR A 43 10.51 19.19 -3.03
N ASN A 44 11.59 18.56 -2.54
CA ASN A 44 12.94 19.03 -2.81
C ASN A 44 13.25 19.03 -4.31
N GLN A 45 12.96 17.94 -5.03
CA GLN A 45 13.21 17.85 -6.47
C GLN A 45 12.44 18.90 -7.27
N GLU A 46 11.19 19.16 -6.92
CA GLU A 46 10.37 20.18 -7.56
C GLU A 46 10.91 21.59 -7.26
N ALA A 47 11.27 21.87 -6.00
CA ALA A 47 11.90 23.13 -5.60
C ALA A 47 13.21 23.36 -6.38
N GLU A 48 14.00 22.32 -6.60
CA GLU A 48 15.24 22.37 -7.37
C GLU A 48 15.03 22.69 -8.85
N VAL A 49 13.96 22.16 -9.46
CA VAL A 49 13.61 22.48 -10.85
C VAL A 49 13.22 23.96 -10.95
N LEU A 50 12.32 24.42 -10.07
CA LEU A 50 11.90 25.81 -9.99
C LEU A 50 13.07 26.76 -9.75
N ALA A 51 13.95 26.41 -8.81
CA ALA A 51 15.17 27.15 -8.51
C ALA A 51 16.08 27.31 -9.73
N ARG A 52 16.31 26.23 -10.49
CA ARG A 52 17.11 26.29 -11.72
C ARG A 52 16.46 27.15 -12.79
N ASP A 53 15.13 27.08 -12.92
CA ASP A 53 14.41 27.91 -13.88
C ASP A 53 14.48 29.39 -13.51
N VAL A 54 14.30 29.73 -12.23
CA VAL A 54 14.49 31.09 -11.72
C VAL A 54 15.91 31.58 -11.96
N LEU A 55 16.93 30.80 -11.56
CA LEU A 55 18.34 31.12 -11.75
C LEU A 55 18.64 31.41 -13.23
N ARG A 56 18.30 30.48 -14.12
CA ARG A 56 18.52 30.60 -15.56
C ARG A 56 17.84 31.84 -16.13
N THR A 57 16.60 32.11 -15.73
CA THR A 57 15.84 33.25 -16.28
C THR A 57 16.40 34.59 -15.78
N VAL A 58 16.83 34.65 -14.50
CA VAL A 58 17.48 35.83 -13.93
C VAL A 58 18.83 36.08 -14.60
N GLU A 59 19.69 35.07 -14.73
CA GLU A 59 20.98 35.16 -15.41
C GLU A 59 20.83 35.58 -16.88
N GLN A 60 19.87 35.00 -17.62
CA GLN A 60 19.62 35.38 -19.01
C GLN A 60 19.16 36.84 -19.14
N THR A 61 18.29 37.30 -18.24
CA THR A 61 17.83 38.69 -18.22
C THR A 61 18.97 39.65 -17.87
N GLU A 62 19.83 39.25 -16.94
CA GLU A 62 21.01 40.01 -16.54
C GLU A 62 22.00 40.13 -17.70
N LEU A 63 22.34 39.02 -18.36
CA LEU A 63 23.23 39.03 -19.53
C LEU A 63 22.70 39.92 -20.66
N ALA A 64 21.38 39.89 -20.91
CA ALA A 64 20.75 40.78 -21.89
C ALA A 64 20.86 42.25 -21.48
N THR A 65 20.62 42.57 -20.20
CA THR A 65 20.74 43.94 -19.66
C THR A 65 22.19 44.43 -19.77
N GLN A 66 23.16 43.61 -19.35
CA GLN A 66 24.59 43.91 -19.43
C GLN A 66 25.06 44.10 -20.88
N SER A 67 24.53 43.30 -21.82
CA SER A 67 24.87 43.45 -23.23
C SER A 67 24.40 44.79 -23.81
N ILE A 68 23.18 45.21 -23.48
CA ILE A 68 22.65 46.54 -23.85
C ILE A 68 23.51 47.64 -23.23
N GLU A 69 23.78 47.53 -21.93
CA GLU A 69 24.63 48.50 -21.22
C GLU A 69 26.03 48.59 -21.81
N HIS A 70 26.63 47.47 -22.23
CA HIS A 70 27.93 47.42 -22.85
C HIS A 70 27.97 48.15 -24.20
N GLN A 71 26.92 48.04 -25.02
CA GLN A 71 26.83 48.83 -26.27
C GLN A 71 26.80 50.33 -25.98
N ILE A 72 26.13 50.74 -24.90
CA ILE A 72 26.12 52.13 -24.45
C ILE A 72 27.51 52.54 -23.93
N ASP A 73 28.22 51.66 -23.21
CA ASP A 73 29.59 51.92 -22.76
C ASP A 73 30.49 52.25 -23.95
N LEU A 74 30.51 51.39 -24.97
CA LEU A 74 31.33 51.56 -26.16
C LEU A 74 31.01 52.87 -26.90
N LYS A 75 29.72 53.23 -26.98
CA LYS A 75 29.27 54.49 -27.58
C LYS A 75 29.76 55.71 -26.78
N LEU A 76 29.62 55.71 -25.45
CA LEU A 76 30.10 56.80 -24.59
C LEU A 76 31.63 56.92 -24.62
N ILE A 77 32.36 55.81 -24.67
CA ILE A 77 33.82 55.81 -24.81
C ILE A 77 34.22 56.44 -26.15
N SER A 78 33.51 56.12 -27.23
CA SER A 78 33.72 56.72 -28.55
C SER A 78 33.52 58.24 -28.50
N TYR A 79 32.44 58.70 -27.85
CA TYR A 79 32.19 60.12 -27.62
C TYR A 79 33.28 60.78 -26.78
N ALA A 80 33.71 60.17 -25.67
CA ALA A 80 34.77 60.73 -24.83
C ALA A 80 36.08 60.94 -25.61
N LYS A 81 36.46 59.97 -26.44
CA LYS A 81 37.64 60.05 -27.32
C LYS A 81 37.48 61.09 -28.43
N HIS A 82 36.27 61.19 -29.00
CA HIS A 82 35.98 62.20 -30.02
C HIS A 82 36.03 63.63 -29.43
N ILE A 83 35.46 63.84 -28.25
CA ILE A 83 35.56 65.10 -27.50
C ILE A 83 37.04 65.46 -27.27
N ALA A 84 37.88 64.51 -26.87
CA ALA A 84 39.32 64.75 -26.71
C ALA A 84 39.99 65.25 -28.00
N THR A 85 39.56 64.73 -29.16
CA THR A 85 40.07 65.17 -30.47
C THR A 85 39.61 66.59 -30.79
N LEU A 86 38.35 66.93 -30.48
CA LEU A 86 37.81 68.28 -30.67
C LEU A 86 38.49 69.33 -29.78
N LEU A 87 38.88 68.95 -28.56
CA LEU A 87 39.58 69.82 -27.60
C LEU A 87 41.08 70.00 -27.93
N GLN A 88 41.62 69.18 -28.84
CA GLN A 88 42.98 69.29 -29.40
C GLN A 88 44.12 69.28 -28.36
N GLY A 89 43.90 68.64 -27.21
CA GLY A 89 44.93 68.51 -26.16
C GLY A 89 45.34 69.81 -25.47
N ARG A 90 44.57 70.90 -25.63
CA ARG A 90 44.78 72.16 -24.90
C ARG A 90 44.55 71.95 -23.41
N PRO A 91 45.26 72.68 -22.51
CA PRO A 91 45.10 72.54 -21.07
C PRO A 91 43.68 72.91 -20.62
N ALA A 92 43.24 72.36 -19.49
CA ALA A 92 41.89 72.54 -18.97
C ALA A 92 41.46 74.02 -18.84
N GLU A 93 42.40 74.89 -18.49
CA GLU A 93 42.19 76.34 -18.31
C GLU A 93 41.78 77.09 -19.59
N GLN A 94 42.03 76.50 -20.76
CA GLN A 94 41.68 77.08 -22.06
C GLN A 94 40.36 76.55 -22.63
N ILE A 95 39.74 75.59 -21.95
CA ILE A 95 38.46 75.02 -22.36
C ILE A 95 37.33 75.90 -21.83
N THR A 96 36.43 76.32 -22.71
CA THR A 96 35.31 77.20 -22.35
C THR A 96 34.00 76.43 -22.26
N GLN A 97 33.07 76.93 -21.45
CA GLN A 97 31.73 76.34 -21.36
C GLN A 97 30.97 76.40 -22.70
N GLU A 98 31.11 77.47 -23.47
CA GLU A 98 30.46 77.61 -24.80
C GLU A 98 30.92 76.52 -25.78
N GLU A 99 32.21 76.19 -25.76
CA GLU A 99 32.76 75.09 -26.55
C GLU A 99 32.16 73.75 -26.15
N LEU A 100 32.08 73.46 -24.83
CA LEU A 100 31.48 72.21 -24.35
C LEU A 100 29.98 72.12 -24.65
N LEU A 101 29.23 73.23 -24.58
CA LEU A 101 27.82 73.27 -24.92
C LEU A 101 27.60 72.91 -26.39
N LYS A 102 28.42 73.45 -27.30
CA LYS A 102 28.35 73.11 -28.72
C LYS A 102 28.63 71.63 -28.97
N ILE A 103 29.69 71.09 -28.35
CA ILE A 103 30.05 69.67 -28.49
C ILE A 103 28.96 68.76 -27.91
N ARG A 104 28.36 69.14 -26.79
CA ARG A 104 27.23 68.41 -26.19
C ARG A 104 26.06 68.32 -27.17
N ASP A 105 25.67 69.44 -27.75
CA ASP A 105 24.52 69.52 -28.66
C ASP A 105 24.79 68.72 -29.95
N ASP A 106 26.00 68.82 -30.52
CA ASP A 106 26.41 68.08 -31.72
C ASP A 106 26.41 66.55 -31.51
N LEU A 107 26.76 66.09 -30.30
CA LEU A 107 26.82 64.66 -29.96
C LEU A 107 25.53 64.13 -29.33
N GLY A 108 24.54 65.00 -29.05
CA GLY A 108 23.31 64.63 -28.37
C GLY A 108 23.55 64.08 -26.96
N LEU A 109 24.49 64.67 -26.21
CA LEU A 109 24.80 64.29 -24.83
C LEU A 109 23.91 65.06 -23.85
N ALA A 110 23.70 64.51 -22.65
CA ALA A 110 23.06 65.27 -21.58
C ALA A 110 24.03 66.30 -21.01
N GLY A 111 25.32 65.98 -20.95
CA GLY A 111 26.33 66.96 -20.61
C GLY A 111 27.75 66.44 -20.67
N ILE A 112 28.67 67.36 -20.45
CA ILE A 112 30.12 67.13 -20.45
C ILE A 112 30.70 67.88 -19.26
N THR A 113 31.51 67.18 -18.45
CA THR A 113 32.29 67.76 -17.36
C THR A 113 33.78 67.53 -17.60
N ILE A 114 34.60 68.55 -17.36
CA ILE A 114 36.05 68.50 -17.35
C ILE A 114 36.50 68.51 -15.89
N PHE A 115 37.15 67.42 -15.48
CA PHE A 115 37.69 67.26 -14.13
C PHE A 115 39.20 67.49 -14.13
N GLN A 116 39.69 68.26 -13.16
CA GLN A 116 41.12 68.54 -13.00
C GLN A 116 41.53 68.30 -11.53
N GLU A 117 42.80 67.99 -11.30
CA GLU A 117 43.36 67.97 -9.95
C GLU A 117 43.28 69.38 -9.35
N ALA A 118 42.70 69.51 -8.16
CA ALA A 118 42.57 70.79 -7.48
C ALA A 118 43.97 71.39 -7.19
N LYS A 119 44.07 72.73 -7.14
CA LYS A 119 45.35 73.41 -6.86
C LYS A 119 45.99 72.97 -5.53
N SER A 120 45.18 72.57 -4.55
CA SER A 120 45.57 72.01 -3.26
C SER A 120 46.13 70.58 -3.34
N LYS A 121 46.02 69.90 -4.49
CA LYS A 121 46.46 68.51 -4.75
C LYS A 121 45.90 67.49 -3.76
N ASP A 122 44.70 67.73 -3.25
CA ASP A 122 44.02 66.88 -2.28
C ASP A 122 42.65 66.39 -2.75
N ASP A 123 42.23 66.75 -3.97
CA ASP A 123 40.98 66.37 -4.61
C ASP A 123 41.04 66.48 -6.14
N ILE A 124 40.09 65.87 -6.83
CA ILE A 124 39.81 66.05 -8.26
C ILE A 124 38.40 66.61 -8.38
N VAL A 125 38.28 67.76 -9.04
CA VAL A 125 37.05 68.55 -9.06
C VAL A 125 36.64 68.93 -10.48
N GLY A 126 35.32 69.04 -10.70
CA GLY A 126 34.78 69.55 -11.95
C GLY A 126 35.11 71.04 -12.09
N VAL A 127 35.92 71.40 -13.09
CA VAL A 127 36.40 72.79 -13.30
C VAL A 127 35.63 73.52 -14.40
N VAL A 128 35.18 72.80 -15.43
CA VAL A 128 34.35 73.33 -16.52
C VAL A 128 33.29 72.28 -16.85
N ALA A 129 32.03 72.67 -16.96
CA ALA A 129 30.95 71.76 -17.27
C ALA A 129 29.83 72.44 -18.07
N THR A 130 29.05 71.64 -18.81
CA THR A 130 27.85 72.14 -19.50
C THR A 130 26.73 72.47 -18.51
N GLU A 131 26.62 71.69 -17.44
CA GLU A 131 25.64 71.88 -16.35
C GLU A 131 26.31 72.50 -15.12
N LYS A 132 25.65 73.46 -14.46
CA LYS A 132 26.26 74.24 -13.36
C LYS A 132 26.46 73.39 -12.11
N GLU A 133 25.61 72.38 -11.91
CA GLU A 133 25.57 71.46 -10.79
C GLU A 133 26.79 70.53 -10.75
N GLU A 134 27.47 70.35 -11.89
CA GLU A 134 28.68 69.52 -12.03
C GLU A 134 29.96 70.28 -11.63
N ILE A 135 29.93 71.62 -11.64
CA ILE A 135 31.08 72.44 -11.25
C ILE A 135 31.32 72.30 -9.75
N GLY A 136 32.55 71.95 -9.38
CA GLY A 136 32.93 71.68 -7.99
C GLY A 136 32.52 70.29 -7.48
N PHE A 137 32.03 69.38 -8.34
CA PHE A 137 31.82 67.98 -7.97
C PHE A 137 33.14 67.35 -7.51
N SER A 138 33.17 66.79 -6.29
CA SER A 138 34.38 66.33 -5.60
C SER A 138 34.52 64.81 -5.62
N PHE A 139 35.61 64.30 -6.20
CA PHE A 139 35.90 62.87 -6.19
C PHE A 139 36.16 62.35 -4.77
N LYS A 140 36.86 63.12 -3.94
CA LYS A 140 37.17 62.77 -2.54
C LYS A 140 35.90 62.57 -1.70
N LYS A 141 34.90 63.44 -1.86
CA LYS A 141 33.64 63.37 -1.11
C LYS A 141 32.88 62.06 -1.33
N PHE A 142 33.03 61.45 -2.50
CA PHE A 142 32.39 60.20 -2.88
C PHE A 142 33.35 58.99 -2.87
N GLY A 143 34.56 59.14 -2.32
CA GLY A 143 35.51 58.04 -2.18
C GLY A 143 36.24 57.65 -3.48
N TYR A 144 36.24 58.51 -4.50
CA TYR A 144 36.83 58.25 -5.82
C TYR A 144 38.15 58.96 -6.08
N TYR A 145 38.75 59.59 -5.07
CA TYR A 145 39.99 60.34 -5.26
C TYR A 145 41.13 59.48 -5.87
N GLU A 146 41.37 58.30 -5.31
CA GLU A 146 42.39 57.36 -5.82
C GLU A 146 42.09 56.89 -7.25
N VAL A 147 40.81 56.71 -7.58
CA VAL A 147 40.37 56.33 -8.92
C VAL A 147 40.67 57.45 -9.91
N GLY A 148 40.37 58.69 -9.56
CA GLY A 148 40.68 59.85 -10.39
C GLY A 148 42.19 60.03 -10.58
N LYS A 149 43.00 59.83 -9.53
CA LYS A 149 44.47 59.86 -9.63
C LYS A 149 45.01 58.77 -10.56
N MET A 150 44.43 57.57 -10.50
CA MET A 150 44.75 56.47 -11.41
C MET A 150 44.37 56.80 -12.86
N LEU A 151 43.25 57.49 -13.09
CA LEU A 151 42.86 57.96 -14.42
C LEU A 151 43.84 59.01 -14.97
N LEU A 152 44.15 60.05 -14.19
CA LEU A 152 45.06 61.13 -14.59
C LEU A 152 46.51 60.66 -14.82
N SER A 153 46.92 59.56 -14.19
CA SER A 153 48.23 58.93 -14.44
C SER A 153 48.25 58.02 -15.67
N GLY A 154 47.10 57.85 -16.33
CA GLY A 154 46.93 56.96 -17.47
C GLY A 154 46.90 55.48 -17.11
N GLY A 155 46.49 55.14 -15.88
CA GLY A 155 46.33 53.77 -15.38
C GLY A 155 44.98 53.16 -15.72
N LYS A 156 44.74 51.94 -15.20
CA LYS A 156 43.45 51.24 -15.27
C LYS A 156 42.72 51.35 -13.92
N PRO A 157 41.72 52.22 -13.78
CA PRO A 157 41.00 52.38 -12.52
C PRO A 157 40.09 51.18 -12.22
N PHE A 158 39.87 50.86 -10.95
CA PHE A 158 38.92 49.83 -10.53
C PHE A 158 37.89 50.42 -9.57
N ILE A 159 36.61 50.24 -9.89
CA ILE A 159 35.48 50.53 -9.01
C ILE A 159 34.55 49.32 -9.01
N PRO A 160 34.13 48.81 -7.84
CA PRO A 160 33.10 47.79 -7.76
C PRO A 160 31.82 48.23 -8.49
N GLY A 161 31.35 47.42 -9.44
CA GLY A 161 30.15 47.68 -10.22
C GLY A 161 30.36 48.52 -11.48
N ALA A 162 31.57 48.97 -11.80
CA ALA A 162 31.86 49.60 -13.10
C ALA A 162 31.51 48.65 -14.26
N THR A 163 30.86 49.17 -15.30
CA THR A 163 30.45 48.39 -16.48
C THR A 163 31.60 48.20 -17.47
N PHE A 164 32.54 49.14 -17.49
CA PHE A 164 33.76 49.05 -18.28
C PHE A 164 34.95 49.70 -17.58
N SER A 165 36.12 49.06 -17.64
CA SER A 165 37.38 49.62 -17.15
C SER A 165 38.55 49.18 -18.02
N ASP A 166 39.32 50.15 -18.49
CA ASP A 166 40.56 49.94 -19.24
C ASP A 166 41.54 51.10 -18.98
N LYS A 167 42.71 51.07 -19.61
CA LYS A 167 43.69 52.14 -19.52
C LYS A 167 43.07 53.49 -19.92
N ASN A 168 43.19 54.49 -19.04
CA ASN A 168 42.63 55.84 -19.18
C ASN A 168 41.10 55.94 -19.22
N VAL A 169 40.37 54.83 -19.13
CA VAL A 169 38.92 54.80 -19.39
C VAL A 169 38.19 54.09 -18.27
N LEU A 170 37.08 54.67 -17.84
CA LEU A 170 36.17 54.09 -16.89
C LEU A 170 34.73 54.43 -17.29
N VAL A 171 33.83 53.45 -17.26
CA VAL A 171 32.39 53.70 -17.43
C VAL A 171 31.65 53.14 -16.24
N LEU A 172 30.77 53.96 -15.68
CA LEU A 172 29.93 53.59 -14.55
C LEU A 172 28.59 53.04 -15.04
N PRO A 173 27.94 52.17 -14.25
CA PRO A 173 26.59 51.71 -14.53
C PRO A 173 25.61 52.88 -14.54
N ILE A 174 24.43 52.68 -15.13
CA ILE A 174 23.35 53.65 -15.04
C ILE A 174 23.00 53.86 -13.56
N ALA A 175 23.11 55.10 -13.09
CA ALA A 175 22.89 55.45 -11.71
C ALA A 175 22.12 56.76 -11.63
N GLN A 176 21.45 56.99 -10.49
CA GLN A 176 20.95 58.33 -10.18
C GLN A 176 22.13 59.33 -10.23
N SER A 177 21.85 60.59 -10.52
CA SER A 177 22.85 61.66 -10.49
C SER A 177 23.28 62.01 -9.07
N GLY A 178 24.59 62.17 -8.85
CA GLY A 178 25.13 62.64 -7.57
C GLY A 178 25.14 64.18 -7.43
N SER A 179 25.02 64.89 -8.55
CA SER A 179 25.07 66.35 -8.68
C SER A 179 23.66 66.98 -8.73
N HIS A 180 22.67 66.29 -9.33
CA HIS A 180 21.29 66.77 -9.44
C HIS A 180 20.45 66.34 -8.23
N LYS A 181 19.99 67.30 -7.42
CA LYS A 181 19.33 67.04 -6.11
C LYS A 181 17.83 67.33 -6.07
N THR A 182 17.29 68.00 -7.08
CA THR A 182 15.90 68.48 -7.10
C THR A 182 14.94 67.43 -7.68
N GLU A 183 15.32 66.75 -8.75
CA GLU A 183 14.57 65.64 -9.34
C GLU A 183 15.48 64.43 -9.60
N PRO A 184 15.02 63.18 -9.42
CA PRO A 184 15.82 62.00 -9.72
C PRO A 184 16.07 61.89 -11.22
N ALA A 185 17.28 62.26 -11.66
CA ALA A 185 17.75 62.02 -13.02
C ALA A 185 18.74 60.85 -13.01
N PHE A 186 18.56 59.90 -13.93
CA PHE A 186 19.48 58.78 -14.11
C PHE A 186 20.41 59.08 -15.27
N PHE A 187 21.71 58.96 -15.03
CA PHE A 187 22.72 59.21 -16.03
C PHE A 187 23.65 58.00 -16.15
N LYS A 188 24.27 57.90 -17.32
CA LYS A 188 25.41 57.02 -17.53
C LYS A 188 26.65 57.86 -17.81
N TYR A 189 27.68 57.66 -16.99
CA TYR A 189 28.90 58.47 -16.99
C TYR A 189 30.08 57.66 -17.53
N ALA A 190 30.81 58.22 -18.49
CA ALA A 190 32.12 57.73 -18.88
C ALA A 190 33.19 58.73 -18.43
N TYR A 191 34.38 58.26 -18.12
CA TYR A 191 35.53 59.07 -17.71
C TYR A 191 36.70 58.67 -18.59
N TYR A 192 37.30 59.65 -19.27
CA TYR A 192 38.41 59.42 -20.17
C TYR A 192 39.52 60.44 -19.93
N HIS A 193 40.74 59.94 -19.68
CA HIS A 193 41.94 60.76 -19.68
C HIS A 193 42.63 60.69 -21.04
N ALA A 194 42.60 61.79 -21.78
CA ALA A 194 43.34 61.88 -23.04
C ALA A 194 44.86 61.95 -22.74
N PRO A 195 45.71 61.17 -23.41
CA PRO A 195 47.15 61.24 -23.19
C PRO A 195 47.69 62.66 -23.32
N ASN A 196 48.64 63.03 -22.46
CA ASN A 196 49.28 64.36 -22.43
C ASN A 196 48.35 65.54 -22.09
N THR A 197 47.18 65.28 -21.50
CA THR A 197 46.29 66.32 -20.97
C THR A 197 46.30 66.31 -19.44
N ASP A 198 45.90 67.44 -18.84
CA ASP A 198 45.84 67.61 -17.38
C ASP A 198 44.44 67.41 -16.80
N TYR A 199 43.49 66.89 -17.58
CA TYR A 199 42.09 66.74 -17.19
C TYR A 199 41.46 65.42 -17.64
N ILE A 200 40.41 65.01 -16.93
CA ILE A 200 39.53 63.89 -17.31
C ILE A 200 38.29 64.48 -17.99
N ILE A 201 37.94 63.92 -19.15
CA ILE A 201 36.71 64.23 -19.88
C ILE A 201 35.62 63.27 -19.39
N ASN A 202 34.50 63.84 -18.96
CA ASN A 202 33.35 63.09 -18.48
C ASN A 202 32.10 63.41 -19.30
N PRO A 203 31.87 62.74 -20.45
CA PRO A 203 30.58 62.81 -21.10
C PRO A 203 29.56 61.93 -20.37
N TYR A 204 28.32 62.40 -20.33
CA TYR A 204 27.21 61.62 -19.81
C TYR A 204 25.94 61.79 -20.64
N ILE A 205 25.13 60.75 -20.65
CA ILE A 205 23.82 60.72 -21.30
C ILE A 205 22.75 60.54 -20.25
N GLU A 206 21.61 61.20 -20.46
CA GLU A 206 20.40 60.93 -19.71
C GLU A 206 19.92 59.53 -20.10
N ALA A 207 19.79 58.69 -19.10
CA ALA A 207 19.46 57.29 -19.25
C ALA A 207 18.10 56.99 -18.63
N ASN A 208 17.23 57.99 -18.43
CA ASN A 208 15.89 57.78 -17.85
C ASN A 208 15.08 56.76 -18.66
N GLU A 209 15.02 56.88 -19.99
CA GLU A 209 14.32 55.91 -20.84
C GLU A 209 14.98 54.53 -20.83
N VAL A 210 16.31 54.47 -20.82
CA VAL A 210 17.07 53.20 -20.77
C VAL A 210 16.90 52.54 -19.41
N TYR A 211 16.92 53.30 -18.33
CA TYR A 211 16.67 52.86 -16.97
C TYR A 211 15.23 52.37 -16.81
N HIS A 212 14.25 53.12 -17.33
CA HIS A 212 12.86 52.66 -17.37
C HIS A 212 12.71 51.39 -18.20
N TYR A 213 13.41 51.28 -19.33
CA TYR A 213 13.42 50.06 -20.13
C TYR A 213 14.02 48.90 -19.32
N THR A 214 15.18 49.05 -18.70
CA THR A 214 15.80 48.01 -17.87
C THR A 214 15.01 47.73 -16.58
N GLU A 215 14.20 48.65 -16.07
CA GLU A 215 13.22 48.35 -15.02
C GLU A 215 12.01 47.57 -15.55
N VAL A 216 11.57 47.86 -16.77
CA VAL A 216 10.42 47.21 -17.43
C VAL A 216 10.78 45.83 -17.96
N VAL A 217 12.02 45.55 -18.34
CA VAL A 217 12.47 44.25 -18.88
C VAL A 217 13.53 43.54 -18.03
N GLY A 218 14.01 44.14 -16.95
CA GLY A 218 15.08 43.60 -16.12
C GLY A 218 14.63 42.61 -15.04
N PRO A 219 15.55 42.21 -14.14
CA PRO A 219 15.34 41.13 -13.18
C PRO A 219 14.08 41.29 -12.31
N ASN A 220 13.73 42.52 -11.91
CA ASN A 220 12.51 42.79 -11.14
C ASN A 220 11.23 42.45 -11.91
N LYS A 221 11.14 42.80 -13.20
CA LYS A 221 9.98 42.43 -14.01
C LYS A 221 9.90 40.93 -14.20
N THR A 222 11.04 40.31 -14.51
CA THR A 222 11.15 38.87 -14.71
C THR A 222 10.74 38.10 -13.46
N ILE A 223 11.23 38.49 -12.27
CA ILE A 223 10.81 37.91 -10.99
C ILE A 223 9.30 38.06 -10.80
N ASN A 224 8.75 39.26 -11.01
CA ASN A 224 7.32 39.48 -10.88
C ASN A 224 6.48 38.65 -11.87
N LYS A 225 6.99 38.41 -13.07
CA LYS A 225 6.36 37.54 -14.06
C LYS A 225 6.38 36.08 -13.59
N LEU A 226 7.54 35.58 -13.13
CA LEU A 226 7.70 34.23 -12.60
C LEU A 226 6.76 33.97 -11.41
N MET A 227 6.65 34.92 -10.47
CA MET A 227 5.73 34.80 -9.34
C MET A 227 4.25 34.82 -9.75
N LYS A 228 3.90 35.47 -10.87
CA LYS A 228 2.51 35.47 -11.39
C LYS A 228 2.17 34.19 -12.15
N GLU A 229 3.14 33.64 -12.88
CA GLU A 229 2.97 32.42 -13.67
C GLU A 229 3.04 31.14 -12.82
N ASN A 230 3.60 31.24 -11.62
CA ASN A 230 3.76 30.12 -10.72
C ASN A 230 3.19 30.43 -9.34
N ASP A 231 2.09 29.77 -9.00
CA ASP A 231 1.36 30.03 -7.76
C ASP A 231 2.00 29.38 -6.51
N VAL A 232 3.05 28.57 -6.70
CA VAL A 232 3.90 28.01 -5.64
C VAL A 232 4.97 29.00 -5.20
N LEU A 233 5.46 29.86 -6.10
CA LEU A 233 6.44 30.90 -5.78
C LEU A 233 5.81 31.97 -4.89
N LEU A 234 6.27 32.07 -3.64
CA LEU A 234 5.81 33.09 -2.69
C LEU A 234 6.67 34.34 -2.74
N GLU A 235 7.98 34.18 -2.89
CA GLU A 235 8.93 35.29 -2.91
C GLU A 235 10.25 34.87 -3.59
N ILE A 236 10.83 35.77 -4.37
CA ILE A 236 12.17 35.63 -4.96
C ILE A 236 12.94 36.92 -4.65
N ALA A 237 14.23 36.80 -4.34
CA ALA A 237 15.13 37.94 -4.19
C ALA A 237 16.52 37.66 -4.75
N VAL A 238 17.18 38.70 -5.27
CA VAL A 238 18.64 38.72 -5.48
C VAL A 238 19.24 39.58 -4.37
N LEU A 239 20.12 38.99 -3.58
CA LEU A 239 20.63 39.55 -2.33
C LEU A 239 22.14 39.76 -2.38
N HIS A 240 22.62 40.81 -1.70
CA HIS A 240 24.04 41.07 -1.49
C HIS A 240 24.48 40.75 -0.05
N PRO A 241 24.93 39.51 0.25
CA PRO A 241 25.33 39.08 1.60
C PRO A 241 26.34 40.00 2.29
N LYS A 242 27.29 40.58 1.54
CA LYS A 242 28.27 41.55 2.07
C LYS A 242 27.61 42.78 2.70
N VAL A 243 26.48 43.26 2.15
CA VAL A 243 25.72 44.40 2.70
C VAL A 243 24.89 43.98 3.92
N PHE A 244 24.47 42.72 4.01
CA PHE A 244 23.89 42.18 5.24
C PHE A 244 24.93 42.08 6.36
N ALA A 245 26.16 41.68 6.04
CA ALA A 245 27.27 41.63 7.00
C ALA A 245 27.78 43.03 7.40
N ASN A 246 27.81 43.98 6.45
CA ASN A 246 28.21 45.36 6.70
C ASN A 246 27.24 46.36 6.05
N PRO A 247 26.18 46.80 6.77
CA PRO A 247 25.20 47.75 6.26
C PRO A 247 25.76 49.14 5.91
N SER A 248 26.96 49.51 6.37
CA SER A 248 27.56 50.81 6.04
C SER A 248 27.94 50.94 4.56
N LEU A 249 28.14 49.81 3.86
CA LEU A 249 28.46 49.77 2.43
C LEU A 249 27.37 50.40 1.55
N GLU A 250 26.12 50.39 2.00
CA GLU A 250 24.99 50.99 1.29
C GLU A 250 25.07 52.52 1.22
N LYS A 251 25.80 53.17 2.14
CA LYS A 251 25.95 54.64 2.21
C LYS A 251 27.32 55.15 1.78
N GLN A 252 28.34 54.28 1.79
CA GLN A 252 29.73 54.65 1.50
C GLN A 252 30.08 54.62 0.01
N LEU A 253 29.31 53.91 -0.81
CA LEU A 253 29.57 53.70 -2.23
C LEU A 253 28.53 54.42 -3.10
N TYR A 254 28.95 54.86 -4.29
CA TYR A 254 28.09 55.49 -5.28
C TYR A 254 28.23 54.86 -6.69
N PRO A 255 27.19 54.24 -7.28
CA PRO A 255 25.85 54.07 -6.72
C PRO A 255 25.81 53.18 -5.47
N PRO A 256 24.78 53.35 -4.62
CA PRO A 256 24.65 52.60 -3.37
C PRO A 256 24.42 51.11 -3.64
N LEU A 257 25.20 50.24 -2.97
CA LEU A 257 25.02 48.80 -3.04
C LEU A 257 23.84 48.38 -2.15
N LYS A 258 22.69 48.09 -2.77
CA LYS A 258 21.46 47.71 -2.07
C LYS A 258 21.54 46.29 -1.51
N LYS A 259 20.96 46.08 -0.32
CA LYS A 259 20.80 44.72 0.27
C LYS A 259 20.01 43.78 -0.64
N ILE A 260 18.95 44.30 -1.23
CA ILE A 260 18.10 43.61 -2.20
C ILE A 260 18.34 44.30 -3.54
N GLU A 261 18.94 43.57 -4.48
CA GLU A 261 19.16 44.03 -5.84
C GLU A 261 17.87 43.94 -6.66
N ALA A 262 17.19 42.80 -6.56
CA ALA A 262 15.92 42.54 -7.23
C ALA A 262 14.98 41.69 -6.38
N GLY A 263 13.67 41.82 -6.60
CA GLY A 263 12.62 41.08 -5.91
C GLY A 263 12.31 41.63 -4.51
N SER A 264 11.90 40.75 -3.61
CA SER A 264 11.57 41.12 -2.23
C SER A 264 12.08 40.09 -1.23
N PHE A 265 12.36 40.52 0.00
CA PHE A 265 12.84 39.66 1.07
C PHE A 265 12.09 39.92 2.38
N ARG A 266 10.76 39.77 2.31
CA ARG A 266 9.80 40.05 3.37
C ARG A 266 9.55 38.82 4.25
N LEU A 267 9.70 37.61 3.71
CA LEU A 267 9.53 36.34 4.43
C LEU A 267 10.78 35.90 5.21
N GLN A 268 11.69 36.83 5.46
CA GLN A 268 12.94 36.58 6.18
C GLN A 268 12.70 36.27 7.67
N THR A 269 13.50 35.36 8.22
CA THR A 269 13.58 35.07 9.67
C THR A 269 15.00 35.32 10.18
N GLY A 270 15.20 35.28 11.51
CA GLY A 270 16.55 35.44 12.10
C GLY A 270 17.55 34.43 11.51
N LYS A 271 17.10 33.20 11.28
CA LYS A 271 17.88 32.13 10.67
C LYS A 271 18.37 32.50 9.25
N ASP A 272 17.56 33.21 8.47
CA ASP A 272 17.95 33.65 7.12
C ASP A 272 19.08 34.69 7.17
N ARG A 273 19.02 35.63 8.13
CA ARG A 273 20.06 36.64 8.31
C ARG A 273 21.39 36.00 8.71
N ASP A 274 21.35 35.02 9.62
CA ASP A 274 22.54 34.29 10.04
C ASP A 274 23.21 33.55 8.87
N PHE A 275 22.42 33.05 7.90
CA PHE A 275 22.96 32.44 6.69
C PHE A 275 23.63 33.47 5.78
N LEU A 276 23.01 34.63 5.56
CA LEU A 276 23.54 35.68 4.70
C LEU A 276 24.81 36.34 5.24
N THR A 277 25.11 36.22 6.54
CA THR A 277 26.35 36.77 7.12
C THR A 277 27.55 35.81 7.09
N LYS A 278 27.38 34.57 6.61
CA LYS A 278 28.47 33.58 6.53
C LYS A 278 29.38 33.83 5.32
N ARG A 279 30.69 33.66 5.49
CA ARG A 279 31.69 33.89 4.42
C ARG A 279 31.69 32.84 3.30
N ASP A 280 31.47 31.57 3.63
CA ASP A 280 31.45 30.45 2.67
C ASP A 280 30.00 29.96 2.50
N MET A 281 29.25 30.66 1.67
CA MET A 281 27.87 30.29 1.43
C MET A 281 27.81 29.16 0.41
N LYS A 282 27.35 28.01 0.90
CA LYS A 282 26.89 26.93 0.05
C LYS A 282 25.41 27.06 -0.15
N LYS A 283 24.90 26.36 -1.16
CA LYS A 283 23.47 26.17 -1.32
C LYS A 283 22.85 25.60 -0.05
N VAL A 284 21.81 26.26 0.44
CA VAL A 284 21.08 25.86 1.65
C VAL A 284 19.60 25.84 1.33
N SER A 285 18.90 24.80 1.75
CA SER A 285 17.45 24.76 1.72
C SER A 285 16.89 24.18 3.02
N TYR A 286 15.72 24.65 3.41
CA TYR A 286 15.02 24.17 4.60
C TYR A 286 13.55 24.60 4.60
N ILE A 287 12.76 23.94 5.44
CA ILE A 287 11.35 24.30 5.66
C ILE A 287 11.28 25.15 6.93
N ASP A 288 10.61 26.30 6.83
CA ASP A 288 10.32 27.20 7.94
C ASP A 288 8.81 27.37 8.10
N LYS A 289 8.37 27.94 9.22
CA LYS A 289 6.96 28.24 9.48
C LYS A 289 6.75 29.74 9.65
N ILE A 290 6.03 30.35 8.72
CA ILE A 290 5.72 31.79 8.69
C ILE A 290 4.20 31.94 8.72
N ASP A 291 3.68 32.69 9.69
CA ASP A 291 2.24 32.95 9.85
C ASP A 291 1.38 31.67 9.82
N GLY A 292 1.85 30.59 10.46
CA GLY A 292 1.16 29.30 10.48
C GLY A 292 1.40 28.42 9.25
N LYS A 293 1.91 28.97 8.14
CA LYS A 293 2.14 28.28 6.87
C LYS A 293 3.57 27.74 6.79
N LYS A 294 3.73 26.56 6.19
CA LYS A 294 5.05 26.00 5.90
C LYS A 294 5.59 26.62 4.62
N VAL A 295 6.78 27.19 4.70
CA VAL A 295 7.46 27.83 3.57
C VAL A 295 8.77 27.09 3.34
N TYR A 296 8.98 26.63 2.12
CA TYR A 296 10.24 26.03 1.71
C TYR A 296 11.18 27.14 1.24
N LYS A 297 12.31 27.32 1.91
CA LYS A 297 13.28 28.36 1.61
C LYS A 297 14.52 27.77 0.97
N MET A 298 15.07 28.47 0.00
CA MET A 298 16.31 28.10 -0.68
C MET A 298 17.19 29.33 -0.91
N PHE A 299 18.49 29.18 -0.65
CA PHE A 299 19.53 30.16 -0.90
C PHE A 299 20.52 29.54 -1.89
N LEU A 300 20.67 30.18 -3.05
CA LEU A 300 21.52 29.74 -4.15
C LEU A 300 22.60 30.81 -4.38
N PRO A 301 23.87 30.53 -4.05
CA PRO A 301 24.97 31.42 -4.38
C PRO A 301 25.04 31.68 -5.90
N LEU A 302 25.21 32.94 -6.27
CA LEU A 302 25.39 33.42 -7.65
C LEU A 302 26.73 34.16 -7.72
N GLY A 303 27.79 33.43 -8.04
CA GLY A 303 29.17 33.93 -7.91
C GLY A 303 29.57 34.18 -6.45
N ASP A 304 30.54 35.07 -6.24
CA ASP A 304 31.13 35.31 -4.91
C ASP A 304 30.31 36.30 -4.04
N ASP A 305 29.46 37.13 -4.67
CA ASP A 305 28.95 38.36 -4.05
C ASP A 305 27.41 38.44 -4.00
N ARG A 306 26.69 37.48 -4.61
CA ARG A 306 25.23 37.48 -4.70
C ARG A 306 24.62 36.14 -4.32
N VAL A 307 23.36 36.19 -3.88
CA VAL A 307 22.55 35.00 -3.59
C VAL A 307 21.15 35.19 -4.14
N ILE A 308 20.65 34.18 -4.83
CA ILE A 308 19.22 34.07 -5.13
C ILE A 308 18.53 33.41 -3.95
N TYR A 309 17.58 34.11 -3.36
CA TYR A 309 16.64 33.61 -2.37
C TYR A 309 15.34 33.21 -3.05
N LEU A 310 14.82 32.05 -2.68
CA LEU A 310 13.47 31.60 -3.04
C LEU A 310 12.71 31.19 -1.79
N ALA A 311 11.45 31.60 -1.72
CA ALA A 311 10.45 31.05 -0.82
C ALA A 311 9.30 30.45 -1.63
N LEU A 312 9.00 29.18 -1.35
CA LEU A 312 7.97 28.39 -2.01
C LEU A 312 6.90 27.96 -1.01
N ASP A 313 5.65 27.88 -1.45
CA ASP A 313 4.55 27.35 -0.66
C ASP A 313 4.66 25.83 -0.53
N TYR A 314 5.20 25.37 0.60
CA TYR A 314 5.36 23.94 0.86
C TYR A 314 4.01 23.22 0.91
N GLY A 315 2.95 23.89 1.36
CA GLY A 315 1.62 23.32 1.43
C GLY A 315 1.08 23.00 0.05
N LYS A 316 1.20 23.93 -0.90
CA LYS A 316 0.80 23.71 -2.29
C LYS A 316 1.60 22.62 -2.98
N MET A 317 2.92 22.60 -2.80
CA MET A 317 3.78 21.55 -3.38
C MET A 317 3.47 20.16 -2.83
N SER A 318 3.28 20.06 -1.51
CA SER A 318 3.07 18.76 -0.86
C SER A 318 1.62 18.26 -0.93
N ALA A 319 0.63 19.13 -1.16
CA ALA A 319 -0.79 18.76 -1.17
C ALA A 319 -1.16 17.66 -2.19
N PRO A 320 -0.73 17.71 -3.48
CA PRO A 320 -0.98 16.63 -4.42
C PRO A 320 -0.43 15.29 -3.94
N LEU A 321 0.74 15.31 -3.30
CA LEU A 321 1.38 14.11 -2.76
C LEU A 321 0.59 13.53 -1.59
N TYR A 322 0.17 14.38 -0.64
CA TYR A 322 -0.72 13.96 0.45
C TYR A 322 -2.04 13.36 -0.07
N ARG A 323 -2.65 13.97 -1.10
CA ARG A 323 -3.89 13.45 -1.70
C ARG A 323 -3.70 12.06 -2.28
N HIS A 324 -2.66 11.85 -3.09
CA HIS A 324 -2.36 10.52 -3.64
C HIS A 324 -2.06 9.50 -2.54
N SER A 325 -1.35 9.88 -1.48
CA SER A 325 -1.06 8.98 -0.38
C SER A 325 -2.31 8.59 0.42
N ILE A 326 -3.23 9.54 0.66
CA ILE A 326 -4.52 9.23 1.30
C ILE A 326 -5.33 8.26 0.44
N ILE A 327 -5.36 8.47 -0.89
CA ILE A 327 -6.03 7.55 -1.81
C ILE A 327 -5.45 6.14 -1.68
N LEU A 328 -4.12 5.99 -1.66
CA LEU A 328 -3.47 4.68 -1.52
C LEU A 328 -3.79 4.00 -0.17
N ILE A 329 -3.77 4.74 0.93
CA ILE A 329 -4.11 4.22 2.27
C ILE A 329 -5.57 3.76 2.30
N VAL A 330 -6.49 4.60 1.81
CA VAL A 330 -7.93 4.28 1.78
C VAL A 330 -8.20 3.09 0.86
N SER A 331 -7.60 3.04 -0.34
CA SER A 331 -7.76 1.89 -1.24
C SER A 331 -7.23 0.60 -0.61
N GLY A 332 -6.11 0.66 0.12
CA GLY A 332 -5.56 -0.49 0.84
C GLY A 332 -6.49 -1.00 1.95
N LEU A 333 -7.06 -0.08 2.75
CA LEU A 333 -8.03 -0.42 3.80
C LEU A 333 -9.33 -1.00 3.23
N VAL A 334 -9.85 -0.41 2.14
CA VAL A 334 -11.04 -0.93 1.44
C VAL A 334 -10.78 -2.33 0.90
N SER A 335 -9.58 -2.58 0.34
CA SER A 335 -9.21 -3.90 -0.18
C SER A 335 -9.14 -4.95 0.94
N LEU A 336 -8.57 -4.60 2.11
CA LEU A 336 -8.58 -5.46 3.29
C LEU A 336 -9.99 -5.73 3.83
N LEU A 337 -10.87 -4.72 3.81
CA LEU A 337 -12.27 -4.88 4.21
C LEU A 337 -13.02 -5.83 3.28
N ILE A 338 -12.84 -5.67 1.96
CA ILE A 338 -13.45 -6.56 0.95
C ILE A 338 -12.94 -7.99 1.16
N LEU A 339 -11.62 -8.17 1.34
CA LEU A 339 -11.03 -9.47 1.62
C LEU A 339 -11.66 -10.10 2.87
N PHE A 340 -11.79 -9.35 3.96
CA PHE A 340 -12.45 -9.82 5.19
C PHE A 340 -13.89 -10.27 4.92
N LEU A 341 -14.69 -9.48 4.20
CA LEU A 341 -16.09 -9.81 3.89
C LEU A 341 -16.20 -11.07 3.03
N LEU A 342 -15.36 -11.20 2.00
CA LEU A 342 -15.32 -12.38 1.14
C LEU A 342 -14.96 -13.64 1.95
N THR A 343 -13.91 -13.56 2.77
CA THR A 343 -13.50 -14.68 3.62
C THR A 343 -14.57 -15.01 4.66
N ALA A 344 -15.16 -14.02 5.32
CA ALA A 344 -16.21 -14.24 6.31
C ALA A 344 -17.45 -14.91 5.69
N ARG A 345 -17.85 -14.49 4.49
CA ARG A 345 -18.96 -15.09 3.73
C ARG A 345 -18.64 -16.54 3.33
N PHE A 346 -17.45 -16.78 2.78
CA PHE A 346 -17.00 -18.11 2.38
C PHE A 346 -17.02 -19.10 3.56
N PHE A 347 -16.43 -18.75 4.69
CA PHE A 347 -16.42 -19.61 5.87
C PHE A 347 -17.80 -19.77 6.53
N HIS A 348 -18.65 -18.75 6.43
CA HIS A 348 -20.02 -18.86 6.90
C HIS A 348 -20.77 -19.97 6.16
N HIS A 349 -20.62 -20.00 4.83
CA HIS A 349 -21.26 -21.00 3.97
C HIS A 349 -20.81 -22.43 4.31
N ILE A 350 -19.49 -22.65 4.41
CA ILE A 350 -18.90 -23.95 4.82
C ILE A 350 -19.48 -24.40 6.18
N TYR A 351 -19.48 -23.51 7.17
CA TYR A 351 -19.93 -23.85 8.52
C TYR A 351 -21.42 -24.22 8.58
N GLU A 352 -22.27 -23.55 7.78
CA GLU A 352 -23.68 -23.90 7.69
C GLU A 352 -23.90 -25.29 7.11
N ASN A 353 -23.21 -25.64 6.03
CA ASN A 353 -23.34 -26.95 5.39
C ASN A 353 -22.80 -28.09 6.26
N ILE A 354 -21.66 -27.88 6.94
CA ILE A 354 -21.16 -28.84 7.95
C ILE A 354 -22.20 -29.05 9.06
N ARG A 355 -22.85 -27.98 9.54
CA ARG A 355 -23.84 -28.08 10.61
C ARG A 355 -25.09 -28.85 10.17
N LYS A 356 -25.49 -28.77 8.90
CA LYS A 356 -26.58 -29.59 8.34
C LYS A 356 -26.22 -31.08 8.39
N ILE A 357 -25.00 -31.45 7.95
CA ILE A 357 -24.52 -32.84 7.97
C ILE A 357 -24.38 -33.34 9.41
N GLN A 358 -23.81 -32.55 10.32
CA GLN A 358 -23.73 -32.92 11.75
C GLN A 358 -25.11 -33.17 12.36
N ARG A 359 -26.11 -32.35 12.00
CA ARG A 359 -27.49 -32.55 12.46
C ARG A 359 -28.08 -33.84 11.91
N GLN A 360 -27.82 -34.18 10.64
CA GLN A 360 -28.23 -35.45 10.06
C GLN A 360 -27.61 -36.63 10.82
N ILE A 361 -26.29 -36.63 11.03
CA ILE A 361 -25.59 -37.70 11.74
C ILE A 361 -26.16 -37.86 13.15
N LYS A 362 -26.41 -36.76 13.87
CA LYS A 362 -27.01 -36.82 15.21
C LYS A 362 -28.42 -37.45 15.18
N LEU A 363 -29.24 -37.10 14.20
CA LEU A 363 -30.56 -37.73 14.04
C LEU A 363 -30.45 -39.23 13.70
N LEU A 364 -29.44 -39.60 12.90
CA LEU A 364 -29.15 -40.99 12.57
C LEU A 364 -28.72 -41.79 13.82
N GLU A 365 -27.86 -41.22 14.67
CA GLU A 365 -27.46 -41.78 15.98
C GLU A 365 -28.66 -41.99 16.91
N GLU A 366 -29.67 -41.11 16.84
CA GLU A 366 -30.92 -41.22 17.59
C GLU A 366 -31.91 -42.25 16.99
N GLY A 367 -31.52 -42.99 15.95
CA GLY A 367 -32.33 -44.05 15.33
C GLY A 367 -33.23 -43.56 14.19
N ASN A 368 -33.09 -42.32 13.73
CA ASN A 368 -33.88 -41.80 12.61
C ASN A 368 -33.23 -42.13 11.25
N LEU A 369 -33.65 -43.24 10.64
CA LEU A 369 -33.19 -43.72 9.33
C LEU A 369 -33.86 -43.00 8.15
N THR A 370 -34.52 -41.87 8.38
CA THR A 370 -35.08 -40.99 7.33
C THR A 370 -34.39 -39.63 7.28
N ALA A 371 -33.46 -39.35 8.20
CA ALA A 371 -32.78 -38.06 8.27
C ALA A 371 -31.82 -37.87 7.08
N LYS A 372 -32.11 -36.86 6.25
CA LYS A 372 -31.25 -36.44 5.14
C LYS A 372 -30.72 -35.02 5.34
N SER A 373 -29.51 -34.76 4.85
CA SER A 373 -29.01 -33.39 4.71
C SER A 373 -29.12 -32.93 3.26
N GLU A 374 -29.41 -31.65 3.08
CA GLU A 374 -29.47 -31.01 1.76
C GLU A 374 -28.38 -29.95 1.68
N VAL A 375 -27.29 -30.32 1.02
CA VAL A 375 -26.12 -29.50 0.75
C VAL A 375 -25.92 -29.50 -0.76
N ASN A 376 -26.25 -28.37 -1.40
CA ASN A 376 -26.14 -28.19 -2.85
C ASN A 376 -25.23 -26.96 -3.07
N ASP A 377 -23.92 -27.16 -3.06
CA ASP A 377 -22.91 -26.10 -3.17
C ASP A 377 -21.76 -26.41 -4.14
N GLY A 378 -21.80 -27.56 -4.80
CA GLY A 378 -20.80 -28.07 -5.72
C GLY A 378 -19.46 -28.44 -5.07
N SER A 379 -19.38 -28.45 -3.73
CA SER A 379 -18.14 -28.72 -2.99
C SER A 379 -18.04 -30.18 -2.53
N GLU A 380 -16.92 -30.52 -1.89
CA GLU A 380 -16.74 -31.81 -1.22
C GLU A 380 -17.79 -32.06 -0.12
N LEU A 381 -18.44 -31.01 0.41
CA LEU A 381 -19.50 -31.14 1.39
C LEU A 381 -20.81 -31.67 0.78
N GLU A 382 -21.10 -31.34 -0.48
CA GLU A 382 -22.21 -31.94 -1.24
C GLU A 382 -21.97 -33.45 -1.42
N ASN A 383 -20.79 -33.84 -1.88
CA ASN A 383 -20.41 -35.26 -2.01
C ASN A 383 -20.50 -36.02 -0.67
N LEU A 384 -20.11 -35.39 0.43
CA LEU A 384 -20.23 -35.96 1.77
C LEU A 384 -21.69 -36.08 2.20
N SER A 385 -22.51 -35.06 1.95
CA SER A 385 -23.95 -35.07 2.22
C SER A 385 -24.65 -36.19 1.45
N GLU A 386 -24.38 -36.31 0.14
CA GLU A 386 -24.92 -37.40 -0.67
C GLU A 386 -24.46 -38.79 -0.21
N SER A 387 -23.17 -38.94 0.12
CA SER A 387 -22.64 -40.21 0.61
C SER A 387 -23.29 -40.60 1.94
N THR A 388 -23.53 -39.62 2.82
CA THR A 388 -24.25 -39.83 4.08
C THR A 388 -25.73 -40.17 3.82
N ASN A 389 -26.38 -39.50 2.86
CA ASN A 389 -27.75 -39.82 2.44
C ASN A 389 -27.85 -41.26 1.90
N ARG A 390 -26.91 -41.71 1.06
CA ARG A 390 -26.83 -43.10 0.58
C ARG A 390 -26.62 -44.10 1.71
N MET A 391 -25.84 -43.74 2.74
CA MET A 391 -25.67 -44.58 3.93
C MET A 391 -26.98 -44.70 4.71
N VAL A 392 -27.71 -43.60 4.91
CA VAL A 392 -29.05 -43.60 5.53
C VAL A 392 -30.00 -44.51 4.75
N ASP A 393 -30.03 -44.39 3.42
CA ASP A 393 -30.88 -45.22 2.56
C ASP A 393 -30.53 -46.71 2.67
N LYS A 394 -29.24 -47.06 2.66
CA LYS A 394 -28.78 -48.45 2.86
C LYS A 394 -29.12 -49.01 4.24
N LEU A 395 -28.97 -48.21 5.30
CA LEU A 395 -29.32 -48.63 6.65
C LEU A 395 -30.84 -48.82 6.80
N ASN A 396 -31.63 -47.90 6.23
CA ASN A 396 -33.09 -48.02 6.20
C ASN A 396 -33.53 -49.29 5.48
N GLN A 397 -32.96 -49.56 4.28
CA GLN A 397 -33.22 -50.78 3.54
C GLN A 397 -32.82 -52.03 4.33
N LEU A 398 -31.61 -52.06 4.90
CA LEU A 398 -31.13 -53.21 5.69
C LEU A 398 -32.03 -53.50 6.89
N VAL A 399 -32.46 -52.48 7.63
CA VAL A 399 -33.37 -52.67 8.77
C VAL A 399 -34.75 -53.13 8.29
N THR A 400 -35.23 -52.62 7.16
CA THR A 400 -36.50 -53.06 6.54
C THR A 400 -36.43 -54.52 6.09
N ASP A 401 -35.34 -54.93 5.44
CA ASP A 401 -35.13 -56.31 4.99
C ASP A 401 -35.05 -57.27 6.19
N ILE A 402 -34.37 -56.87 7.27
CA ILE A 402 -34.33 -57.66 8.52
C ILE A 402 -35.74 -57.74 9.14
N GLN A 403 -36.53 -56.67 9.06
CA GLN A 403 -37.92 -56.66 9.54
C GLN A 403 -38.82 -57.60 8.75
N GLU A 404 -38.71 -57.59 7.44
CA GLU A 404 -39.44 -58.52 6.58
C GLU A 404 -39.00 -59.96 6.83
N GLN A 405 -37.69 -60.21 6.92
CA GLN A 405 -37.13 -61.55 7.16
C GLN A 405 -37.50 -62.08 8.55
N ALA A 406 -37.48 -61.24 9.58
CA ALA A 406 -37.95 -61.60 10.92
C ALA A 406 -39.45 -61.92 10.87
N ALA A 407 -40.27 -61.07 10.26
CA ALA A 407 -41.71 -61.35 10.12
C ALA A 407 -41.99 -62.66 9.35
N HIS A 408 -41.24 -62.94 8.29
CA HIS A 408 -41.31 -64.20 7.56
C HIS A 408 -40.89 -65.40 8.42
N THR A 409 -39.77 -65.28 9.15
CA THR A 409 -39.27 -66.31 10.07
C THR A 409 -40.26 -66.59 11.19
N GLN A 410 -40.92 -65.54 11.72
CA GLN A 410 -41.96 -65.66 12.73
C GLN A 410 -43.16 -66.46 12.20
N ARG A 411 -43.64 -66.11 11.00
CA ARG A 411 -44.74 -66.84 10.36
C ARG A 411 -44.36 -68.29 10.08
N LEU A 412 -43.14 -68.53 9.60
CA LEU A 412 -42.66 -69.88 9.32
C LEU A 412 -42.51 -70.70 10.60
N SER A 413 -42.03 -70.11 11.69
CA SER A 413 -41.94 -70.75 13.01
C SER A 413 -43.33 -71.15 13.53
N VAL A 414 -44.33 -70.26 13.45
CA VAL A 414 -45.71 -70.56 13.84
C VAL A 414 -46.32 -71.66 12.95
N LEU A 415 -46.08 -71.62 11.64
CA LEU A 415 -46.55 -72.65 10.72
C LEU A 415 -45.85 -73.99 10.99
N LEU A 416 -44.54 -73.97 11.22
CA LEU A 416 -43.74 -75.14 11.58
C LEU A 416 -44.26 -75.73 12.89
N GLU A 417 -44.55 -74.93 13.91
CA GLU A 417 -45.15 -75.39 15.17
C GLU A 417 -46.50 -76.08 14.93
N ALA A 418 -47.39 -75.47 14.12
CA ALA A 418 -48.70 -76.04 13.81
C ALA A 418 -48.61 -77.34 12.99
N VAL A 419 -47.80 -77.36 11.92
CA VAL A 419 -47.60 -78.53 11.07
C VAL A 419 -46.84 -79.64 11.79
N ALA A 420 -45.83 -79.28 12.59
CA ALA A 420 -45.16 -80.20 13.49
C ALA A 420 -46.20 -80.82 14.40
N SER A 421 -46.90 -80.03 15.23
CA SER A 421 -47.89 -80.54 16.17
C SER A 421 -48.91 -81.49 15.53
N GLN A 422 -49.45 -81.16 14.35
CA GLN A 422 -50.38 -82.04 13.62
C GLN A 422 -49.74 -83.32 13.10
N SER A 423 -48.61 -83.21 12.39
CA SER A 423 -47.91 -84.37 11.82
C SER A 423 -47.43 -85.32 12.92
N VAL A 424 -47.03 -84.72 14.04
CA VAL A 424 -46.54 -85.36 15.24
C VAL A 424 -47.65 -86.08 15.98
N GLU A 425 -48.80 -85.45 16.19
CA GLU A 425 -49.98 -86.10 16.78
C GLU A 425 -50.35 -87.35 15.97
N LYS A 426 -50.35 -87.24 14.63
CA LYS A 426 -50.63 -88.37 13.74
C LYS A 426 -49.54 -89.45 13.80
N MET A 427 -48.26 -89.08 13.84
CA MET A 427 -47.17 -90.04 13.95
C MET A 427 -47.16 -90.74 15.31
N TYR A 428 -47.45 -90.02 16.39
CA TYR A 428 -47.56 -90.60 17.74
C TYR A 428 -48.72 -91.58 17.83
N GLU A 429 -49.88 -91.22 17.26
CA GLU A 429 -51.04 -92.12 17.13
C GLU A 429 -50.67 -93.39 16.36
N LEU A 430 -50.07 -93.25 15.17
CA LEU A 430 -49.63 -94.39 14.33
C LEU A 430 -48.56 -95.24 15.02
N SER A 431 -47.61 -94.62 15.73
CA SER A 431 -46.53 -95.34 16.44
C SER A 431 -47.05 -96.08 17.67
N THR A 432 -48.01 -95.48 18.38
CA THR A 432 -48.69 -96.10 19.52
C THR A 432 -49.56 -97.26 19.04
N GLU A 433 -50.32 -97.07 17.95
CA GLU A 433 -51.08 -98.12 17.29
C GLU A 433 -50.18 -99.26 16.81
N ALA A 434 -49.08 -98.94 16.12
CA ALA A 434 -48.09 -99.92 15.68
C ALA A 434 -47.46 -100.68 16.86
N THR A 435 -47.16 -99.99 17.97
CA THR A 435 -46.63 -100.61 19.19
C THR A 435 -47.67 -101.50 19.86
N MET A 436 -48.94 -101.07 19.93
CA MET A 436 -50.03 -101.87 20.46
C MET A 436 -50.25 -103.13 19.62
N LYS A 437 -50.28 -102.98 18.30
CA LYS A 437 -50.40 -104.09 17.35
C LYS A 437 -49.19 -105.02 17.40
N SER A 438 -47.98 -104.48 17.51
CA SER A 438 -46.74 -105.25 17.70
C SER A 438 -46.78 -106.05 19.00
N ARG A 439 -47.31 -105.46 20.09
CA ARG A 439 -47.54 -106.16 21.37
C ARG A 439 -48.62 -107.23 21.26
N GLU A 440 -49.74 -106.97 20.60
CA GLU A 440 -50.81 -107.93 20.37
C GLU A 440 -50.31 -109.12 19.54
N GLN A 441 -49.60 -108.85 18.44
CA GLN A 441 -48.93 -109.86 17.63
C GLN A 441 -47.89 -110.64 18.45
N LEU A 442 -47.14 -109.97 19.32
CA LEU A 442 -46.19 -110.63 20.21
C LEU A 442 -46.91 -111.59 21.16
N TYR A 443 -48.06 -111.19 21.72
CA TYR A 443 -48.88 -112.07 22.55
C TYR A 443 -49.35 -113.30 21.76
N GLU A 444 -49.93 -113.11 20.58
CA GLU A 444 -50.38 -114.22 19.71
C GLU A 444 -49.21 -115.14 19.29
N ILE A 445 -48.09 -114.56 18.87
CA ILE A 445 -46.88 -115.30 18.47
C ILE A 445 -46.32 -116.07 19.66
N THR A 446 -46.29 -115.47 20.85
CA THR A 446 -45.78 -116.11 22.06
C THR A 446 -46.70 -117.23 22.51
N GLU A 447 -48.02 -117.03 22.47
CA GLU A 447 -49.01 -118.06 22.77
C GLU A 447 -48.89 -119.24 21.79
N PHE A 448 -48.80 -118.98 20.49
CA PHE A 448 -48.56 -120.00 19.47
C PHE A 448 -47.22 -120.73 19.67
N PHE A 449 -46.15 -120.00 20.01
CA PHE A 449 -44.85 -120.59 20.31
C PHE A 449 -44.89 -121.43 21.58
N ASP A 450 -45.62 -121.01 22.63
CA ASP A 450 -45.79 -121.77 23.87
C ASP A 450 -46.61 -123.05 23.62
N GLU A 451 -47.66 -123.00 22.80
CA GLU A 451 -48.41 -124.18 22.36
C GLU A 451 -47.55 -125.16 21.55
N MET A 452 -46.76 -124.65 20.59
CA MET A 452 -45.84 -125.47 19.80
C MET A 452 -44.77 -126.12 20.69
N ILE A 453 -44.16 -125.35 21.60
CA ILE A 453 -43.16 -125.88 22.54
C ILE A 453 -43.80 -126.96 23.42
N ALA A 454 -45.01 -126.72 23.96
CA ALA A 454 -45.72 -127.69 24.80
C ALA A 454 -46.05 -129.00 24.07
N ALA A 455 -46.48 -128.93 22.80
CA ALA A 455 -46.78 -130.11 21.98
C ALA A 455 -45.51 -130.90 21.58
N LEU A 456 -44.39 -130.21 21.37
CA LEU A 456 -43.11 -130.82 21.00
C LEU A 456 -42.30 -131.30 22.21
N GLN A 457 -42.62 -130.82 23.42
CA GLN A 457 -41.95 -131.13 24.69
C GLN A 457 -41.77 -132.63 24.99
N PRO A 458 -42.76 -133.53 24.75
CA PRO A 458 -42.63 -134.95 25.03
C PRO A 458 -41.60 -135.67 24.14
N TYR A 459 -41.26 -135.08 22.99
CA TYR A 459 -40.38 -135.65 21.96
C TYR A 459 -38.97 -135.05 21.99
N LYS A 460 -38.63 -134.28 23.03
CA LYS A 460 -37.37 -133.53 23.16
C LYS A 460 -36.08 -134.38 23.12
N GLN A 461 -36.18 -135.70 23.31
CA GLN A 461 -35.01 -136.60 23.23
C GLN A 461 -34.62 -136.96 21.79
N ASP A 462 -35.39 -136.55 20.78
CA ASP A 462 -35.00 -136.61 19.37
C ASP A 462 -34.17 -135.38 19.01
N GLU A 463 -32.95 -135.61 18.49
CA GLU A 463 -31.96 -134.57 18.15
C GLU A 463 -32.50 -133.55 17.14
N ASN A 464 -33.41 -133.96 16.24
CA ASN A 464 -34.03 -133.05 15.28
C ASN A 464 -35.14 -132.20 15.90
N ILE A 465 -35.88 -132.71 16.87
CA ILE A 465 -36.96 -131.98 17.57
C ILE A 465 -36.37 -130.95 18.55
N GLY A 466 -35.27 -131.27 19.22
CA GLY A 466 -34.54 -130.33 20.09
C GLY A 466 -34.11 -129.06 19.35
N ASN A 467 -33.58 -129.21 18.12
CA ASN A 467 -33.22 -128.08 17.25
C ASN A 467 -34.41 -127.23 16.82
N VAL A 468 -35.61 -127.81 16.67
CA VAL A 468 -36.83 -127.07 16.34
C VAL A 468 -37.30 -126.23 17.52
N ILE A 469 -37.29 -126.78 18.74
CA ILE A 469 -37.61 -126.03 19.97
C ILE A 469 -36.65 -124.85 20.15
N GLU A 470 -35.35 -125.05 19.93
CA GLU A 470 -34.35 -123.97 20.01
C GLU A 470 -34.61 -122.88 18.96
N ARG A 471 -34.97 -123.25 17.72
CA ARG A 471 -35.35 -122.28 16.68
C ARG A 471 -36.62 -121.49 17.03
N VAL A 472 -37.61 -122.13 17.66
CA VAL A 472 -38.83 -121.45 18.13
C VAL A 472 -38.50 -120.47 19.26
N GLU A 473 -37.63 -120.82 20.21
CA GLU A 473 -37.15 -119.87 21.22
C GLU A 473 -36.37 -118.69 20.62
N VAL A 474 -35.55 -118.94 19.59
CA VAL A 474 -34.86 -117.86 18.84
C VAL A 474 -35.89 -116.96 18.15
N MET A 475 -36.94 -117.52 17.53
CA MET A 475 -38.04 -116.73 16.95
C MET A 475 -38.80 -115.93 18.00
N ARG A 476 -39.05 -116.48 19.20
CA ARG A 476 -39.65 -115.76 20.33
C ARG A 476 -38.79 -114.58 20.74
N LYS A 477 -37.47 -114.77 20.81
CA LYS A 477 -36.52 -113.72 21.14
C LYS A 477 -36.52 -112.62 20.07
N MET A 478 -36.51 -112.97 18.78
CA MET A 478 -36.60 -112.01 17.68
C MET A 478 -37.91 -111.20 17.70
N ALA A 479 -39.05 -111.84 17.99
CA ALA A 479 -40.34 -111.15 18.11
C ALA A 479 -40.35 -110.14 19.28
N ASN A 480 -39.75 -110.51 20.42
CA ASN A 480 -39.56 -109.59 21.55
C ASN A 480 -38.63 -108.42 21.20
N GLU A 481 -37.50 -108.69 20.54
CA GLU A 481 -36.56 -107.67 20.07
C GLU A 481 -37.22 -106.69 19.07
N GLN A 482 -38.07 -107.20 18.17
CA GLN A 482 -38.82 -106.36 17.24
C GLN A 482 -39.82 -105.42 17.95
N THR A 483 -40.50 -105.92 18.98
CA THR A 483 -41.43 -105.12 19.80
C THR A 483 -40.70 -104.08 20.65
N ALA A 484 -39.52 -104.44 21.19
CA ALA A 484 -38.64 -103.52 21.90
C ALA A 484 -38.16 -102.39 20.97
N ALA A 485 -37.75 -102.73 19.74
CA ALA A 485 -37.35 -101.74 18.73
C ALA A 485 -38.51 -100.81 18.34
N THR A 486 -39.76 -101.30 18.25
CA THR A 486 -40.93 -100.44 17.98
C THR A 486 -41.24 -99.50 19.16
N THR A 487 -41.03 -99.98 20.38
CA THR A 487 -41.20 -99.18 21.60
C THR A 487 -40.13 -98.09 21.71
N GLU A 488 -38.85 -98.43 21.47
CA GLU A 488 -37.75 -97.46 21.41
C GLU A 488 -37.95 -96.42 20.31
N MET A 489 -38.43 -96.85 19.14
CA MET A 489 -38.79 -95.93 18.06
C MET A 489 -39.86 -94.92 18.50
N THR A 490 -40.87 -95.35 19.27
CA THR A 490 -41.91 -94.46 19.80
C THR A 490 -41.35 -93.45 20.81
N ILE A 491 -40.42 -93.86 21.68
CA ILE A 491 -39.75 -92.97 22.65
C ILE A 491 -38.87 -91.96 21.92
N ALA A 492 -38.03 -92.40 20.99
CA ALA A 492 -37.19 -91.51 20.19
C ALA A 492 -38.03 -90.52 19.38
N LEU A 493 -39.18 -90.95 18.87
CA LEU A 493 -40.12 -90.07 18.20
C LEU A 493 -40.60 -88.99 19.17
N SER A 494 -41.03 -89.37 20.39
CA SER A 494 -41.45 -88.45 21.46
C SER A 494 -40.40 -87.39 21.81
N ASP A 495 -39.14 -87.80 21.97
CA ASP A 495 -38.03 -86.87 22.28
C ASP A 495 -37.78 -85.90 21.12
N LEU A 496 -37.88 -86.37 19.87
CA LEU A 496 -37.82 -85.51 18.69
C LEU A 496 -38.98 -84.51 18.64
N LEU A 497 -40.17 -84.88 19.13
CA LEU A 497 -41.33 -83.96 19.21
C LEU A 497 -41.04 -82.79 20.14
N GLN A 498 -40.55 -83.12 21.33
CA GLN A 498 -40.28 -82.13 22.36
C GLN A 498 -39.17 -81.17 21.90
N SER A 499 -38.11 -81.71 21.29
CA SER A 499 -37.03 -80.93 20.72
C SER A 499 -37.49 -80.02 19.57
N LEU A 500 -38.32 -80.52 18.65
CA LEU A 500 -38.83 -79.72 17.53
C LEU A 500 -39.75 -78.58 18.00
N HIS A 501 -40.60 -78.85 18.99
CA HIS A 501 -41.47 -77.84 19.58
C HIS A 501 -40.68 -76.75 20.30
N GLU A 502 -39.65 -77.13 21.07
CA GLU A 502 -38.76 -76.20 21.77
C GLU A 502 -38.00 -75.30 20.78
N GLN A 503 -37.43 -75.87 19.71
CA GLN A 503 -36.74 -75.11 18.66
C GLN A 503 -37.66 -74.15 17.90
N ALA A 504 -38.89 -74.59 17.59
CA ALA A 504 -39.89 -73.75 16.92
C ALA A 504 -40.23 -72.52 17.77
N ARG A 505 -40.42 -72.73 19.08
CA ARG A 505 -40.71 -71.67 20.05
C ARG A 505 -39.53 -70.72 20.22
N GLU A 506 -38.30 -71.22 20.36
CA GLU A 506 -37.10 -70.37 20.43
C GLU A 506 -36.96 -69.48 19.19
N LEU A 507 -37.17 -70.04 17.99
CA LEU A 507 -37.17 -69.27 16.73
C LEU A 507 -38.22 -68.15 16.74
N SER A 508 -39.40 -68.42 17.30
CA SER A 508 -40.49 -67.46 17.46
C SER A 508 -40.09 -66.31 18.40
N GLU A 509 -39.52 -66.65 19.56
CA GLU A 509 -39.09 -65.68 20.57
C GLU A 509 -37.95 -64.79 20.05
N ILE A 510 -36.95 -65.36 19.37
CA ILE A 510 -35.85 -64.63 18.73
C ILE A 510 -36.38 -63.65 17.68
N SER A 511 -37.32 -64.10 16.84
CA SER A 511 -37.87 -63.25 15.79
C SER A 511 -38.67 -62.07 16.34
N ASN A 512 -39.50 -62.30 17.36
CA ASN A 512 -40.23 -61.22 18.04
C ASN A 512 -39.29 -60.20 18.68
N LEU A 513 -38.22 -60.66 19.33
CA LEU A 513 -37.21 -59.79 19.94
C LEU A 513 -36.47 -58.95 18.89
N LEU A 514 -36.17 -59.52 17.72
CA LEU A 514 -35.62 -58.78 16.58
C LEU A 514 -36.58 -57.69 16.08
N LEU A 515 -37.87 -58.02 15.92
CA LEU A 515 -38.90 -57.06 15.51
C LEU A 515 -39.02 -55.90 16.51
N ASP A 516 -38.98 -56.18 17.81
CA ASP A 516 -39.04 -55.18 18.88
C ASP A 516 -37.80 -54.24 18.88
N TYR A 517 -36.61 -54.78 18.62
CA TYR A 517 -35.42 -53.94 18.46
C TYR A 517 -35.50 -53.04 17.24
N MET A 518 -36.05 -53.53 16.13
CA MET A 518 -36.17 -52.73 14.91
C MET A 518 -37.24 -51.65 15.01
N ALA A 519 -38.30 -51.87 15.80
CA ALA A 519 -39.34 -50.86 16.05
C ALA A 519 -38.81 -49.57 16.70
N LYS A 520 -37.59 -49.61 17.28
CA LYS A 520 -36.91 -48.42 17.82
C LYS A 520 -36.36 -47.50 16.73
N PHE A 521 -36.19 -47.99 15.50
CA PHE A 521 -35.76 -47.18 14.37
C PHE A 521 -36.95 -46.54 13.69
N LYS A 522 -36.80 -45.26 13.31
CA LYS A 522 -37.77 -44.59 12.46
C LYS A 522 -37.47 -44.90 11.00
N LEU A 523 -38.32 -45.72 10.40
CA LEU A 523 -38.31 -46.09 8.99
C LEU A 523 -39.24 -45.18 8.18
N SER A 524 -39.13 -45.26 6.85
CA SER A 524 -39.92 -44.45 5.90
C SER A 524 -41.24 -45.11 5.55
#